data_AF-A0A9Q0FHN3-F1
#
_entry.id   AF-A0A9Q0FHN3-F1
#
_cell.length_a   1.000
_cell.length_b   1.000
_cell.length_c   1.000
_cell.angle_alpha   90.00
_cell.angle_beta   90.00
_cell.angle_gamma   90.00
#
_symmetry.space_group_name_H-M   'P 1'
#
loop_
_entity.id
_entity.type
_entity.pdbx_description
1 polymer ?
#
loop_
_entity_poly.entity_id
_entity_poly.type
_entity_poly.pdbx_seq_one_letter_code
_entity_poly.pdbx_strand_id
1 'polypeptide(L)'
;MIVVFTGGDGFDEPEDWNDYLTTAPRHLQDFLHRCCNRTVLFDNRAKLTSEEGRAKLEKQRSALLRLVNQVVKDKGGKAYTNEIYKKVQEELEKQQGDKKPNKKVDLKPMEEEIKAKLRQEFRNELLKANRKGEVACCSIL
;
A
#
# COMPACT_ATOMS: atom_id res chain seq x y z
N MET A 1 0.40 -16.49 -13.78
CA MET A 1 -0.65 -15.48 -13.98
C MET A 1 -1.78 -15.77 -13.02
N ILE A 2 -2.34 -14.74 -12.40
CA ILE A 2 -3.54 -14.80 -11.55
C ILE A 2 -4.63 -14.03 -12.29
N VAL A 3 -5.85 -14.57 -12.34
CA VAL A 3 -6.99 -13.93 -12.99
C VAL A 3 -7.87 -13.29 -11.93
N VAL A 4 -8.14 -12.00 -12.07
CA VAL A 4 -9.00 -11.25 -11.16
C VAL A 4 -10.30 -10.95 -11.88
N PHE A 5 -11.40 -11.48 -11.35
CA PHE A 5 -12.74 -11.15 -11.77
C PHE A 5 -13.30 -10.04 -10.89
N THR A 6 -14.12 -9.17 -11.49
CA THR A 6 -14.80 -8.07 -10.80
C THR A 6 -16.31 -8.26 -10.88
N GLY A 7 -17.06 -7.55 -10.05
CA GLY A 7 -18.52 -7.69 -9.97
C GLY A 7 -18.96 -8.76 -8.95
N GLY A 8 -18.15 -8.98 -7.92
CA GLY A 8 -18.46 -9.90 -6.82
C GLY A 8 -19.58 -9.44 -5.90
N ASP A 9 -20.23 -8.31 -6.19
CA ASP A 9 -21.51 -7.90 -5.61
C ASP A 9 -22.71 -8.58 -6.27
N GLY A 10 -22.53 -9.19 -7.44
CA GLY A 10 -23.58 -9.93 -8.15
C GLY A 10 -23.70 -11.41 -7.79
N PHE A 11 -22.97 -11.86 -6.76
CA PHE A 11 -22.97 -13.24 -6.28
C PHE A 11 -23.28 -13.25 -4.79
N ASP A 12 -24.33 -13.98 -4.40
CA ASP A 12 -24.76 -14.09 -3.00
C ASP A 12 -23.95 -15.19 -2.29
N GLU A 13 -23.68 -16.31 -2.98
CA GLU A 13 -22.94 -17.43 -2.43
C GLU A 13 -21.63 -17.73 -3.22
N PRO A 14 -20.58 -18.24 -2.55
CA PRO A 14 -19.36 -18.71 -3.22
C PRO A 14 -19.61 -19.83 -4.25
N GLU A 15 -20.62 -20.66 -4.02
CA GLU A 15 -21.02 -21.78 -4.87
C GLU A 15 -21.50 -21.26 -6.24
N ASP A 16 -22.28 -20.18 -6.27
CA ASP A 16 -22.74 -19.52 -7.50
C ASP A 16 -21.57 -19.11 -8.41
N TRP A 17 -20.49 -18.65 -7.79
CA TRP A 17 -19.28 -18.26 -8.51
C TRP A 17 -18.56 -19.48 -9.14
N ASN A 18 -18.46 -20.58 -8.41
CA ASN A 18 -17.81 -21.77 -8.92
C ASN A 18 -18.61 -22.40 -10.07
N ASP A 19 -19.93 -22.42 -9.95
CA ASP A 19 -20.83 -22.89 -11.00
C ASP A 19 -20.79 -21.98 -12.24
N TYR A 20 -20.69 -20.67 -12.05
CA TYR A 20 -20.47 -19.72 -13.15
C TYR A 20 -19.19 -20.02 -13.94
N LEU A 21 -18.10 -20.38 -13.26
CA LEU A 21 -16.84 -20.72 -13.93
C LEU A 21 -16.87 -22.09 -14.64
N THR A 22 -17.55 -23.08 -14.07
CA THR A 22 -17.64 -24.42 -14.69
C THR A 22 -18.56 -24.44 -15.91
N THR A 23 -19.54 -23.56 -15.95
CA THR A 23 -20.47 -23.38 -17.08
C THR A 23 -20.00 -22.35 -18.11
N ALA A 24 -18.87 -21.68 -17.85
CA ALA A 24 -18.31 -20.67 -18.74
C ALA A 24 -17.94 -21.21 -20.14
N PRO A 25 -17.84 -20.36 -21.17
CA PRO A 25 -17.38 -20.79 -22.49
C PRO A 25 -16.02 -21.53 -22.45
N ARG A 26 -15.87 -22.54 -23.30
CA ARG A 26 -14.65 -23.40 -23.37
C ARG A 26 -13.35 -22.61 -23.47
N HIS A 27 -13.31 -21.55 -24.27
CA HIS A 27 -12.12 -20.71 -24.42
C HIS A 27 -11.67 -20.05 -23.10
N LEU A 28 -12.64 -19.67 -22.24
CA LEU A 28 -12.34 -19.12 -20.93
C LEU A 28 -11.84 -20.22 -20.01
N GLN A 29 -12.48 -21.38 -19.98
CA GLN A 29 -12.03 -22.52 -19.19
C GLN A 29 -10.59 -22.93 -19.54
N ASP A 30 -10.27 -23.03 -20.84
CA ASP A 30 -8.93 -23.35 -21.33
C ASP A 30 -7.90 -22.28 -20.90
N PHE A 31 -8.29 -21.01 -20.95
CA PHE A 31 -7.47 -19.91 -20.46
C PHE A 31 -7.21 -20.00 -18.96
N LEU A 32 -8.24 -20.28 -18.15
CA LEU A 32 -8.10 -20.46 -16.70
C LEU A 32 -7.23 -21.67 -16.37
N HIS A 33 -7.34 -22.75 -17.15
CA HIS A 33 -6.47 -23.93 -17.02
C HIS A 33 -5.00 -23.59 -17.25
N ARG A 34 -4.68 -22.80 -18.29
CA ARG A 34 -3.32 -22.27 -18.50
C ARG A 34 -2.84 -21.36 -17.36
N CYS A 35 -3.78 -20.74 -16.65
CA CYS A 35 -3.50 -19.97 -15.44
C CYS A 35 -3.36 -20.85 -14.19
N CYS A 36 -3.46 -22.17 -14.30
CA CYS A 36 -3.51 -23.13 -13.20
C CYS A 36 -4.68 -22.87 -12.25
N ASN A 37 -5.82 -22.38 -12.77
CA ASN A 37 -7.02 -22.06 -12.02
C ASN A 37 -6.78 -21.08 -10.84
N ARG A 38 -5.74 -20.24 -10.95
CA ARG A 38 -5.46 -19.17 -9.98
C ARG A 38 -6.41 -17.99 -10.25
N THR A 39 -7.58 -18.02 -9.63
CA THR A 39 -8.63 -17.01 -9.81
C THR A 39 -9.05 -16.38 -8.48
N VAL A 40 -9.46 -15.12 -8.51
CA VAL A 40 -10.12 -14.43 -7.38
C VAL A 40 -11.27 -13.59 -7.90
N LEU A 41 -12.32 -13.44 -7.08
CA LEU A 41 -13.47 -12.58 -7.36
C LEU A 41 -13.48 -11.38 -6.40
N PHE A 42 -13.55 -10.18 -6.97
CA PHE A 42 -13.51 -8.91 -6.26
C PHE A 42 -14.86 -8.19 -6.34
N ASP A 43 -15.28 -7.67 -5.19
CA ASP A 43 -16.36 -6.71 -5.05
C ASP A 43 -15.73 -5.34 -4.81
N ASN A 44 -15.60 -4.55 -5.87
CA ASN A 44 -15.02 -3.21 -5.81
C ASN A 44 -15.98 -2.17 -5.20
N ARG A 45 -17.22 -2.55 -4.88
CA ARG A 45 -18.22 -1.68 -4.26
C ARG A 45 -18.30 -1.84 -2.75
N ALA A 46 -17.67 -2.88 -2.20
CA ALA A 46 -17.55 -3.09 -0.77
C ALA A 46 -16.97 -1.83 -0.09
N LYS A 47 -17.74 -1.25 0.84
CA LYS A 47 -17.36 -0.02 1.54
C LYS A 47 -16.62 -0.33 2.83
N LEU A 48 -15.56 0.43 3.11
CA LEU A 48 -14.84 0.37 4.40
C LEU A 48 -15.65 0.91 5.59
N THR A 49 -16.82 1.49 5.34
CA THR A 49 -17.66 2.14 6.35
C THR A 49 -18.38 1.14 7.25
N SER A 50 -18.63 -0.09 6.78
CA SER A 50 -19.23 -1.16 7.60
C SER A 50 -18.17 -2.18 8.01
N GLU A 51 -18.38 -2.83 9.15
CA GLU A 51 -17.52 -3.93 9.60
C GLU A 51 -17.55 -5.11 8.62
N GLU A 52 -18.73 -5.46 8.12
CA GLU A 52 -18.92 -6.48 7.08
C GLU A 52 -18.14 -6.13 5.80
N GLY A 53 -18.21 -4.88 5.35
CA GLY A 53 -17.50 -4.42 4.16
C GLY A 53 -15.98 -4.46 4.35
N ARG A 54 -15.47 -4.09 5.54
CA ARG A 54 -14.05 -4.24 5.89
C ARG A 54 -13.63 -5.71 5.89
N ALA A 55 -14.40 -6.59 6.52
CA ALA A 55 -14.12 -8.03 6.56
C ALA A 55 -14.13 -8.66 5.15
N LYS A 56 -15.09 -8.27 4.29
CA LYS A 56 -15.15 -8.70 2.88
C LYS A 56 -13.91 -8.26 2.11
N LEU A 57 -13.51 -7.00 2.26
CA LEU A 57 -12.31 -6.46 1.61
C LEU A 57 -11.04 -7.20 2.05
N GLU A 58 -10.92 -7.45 3.36
CA GLU A 58 -9.75 -8.13 3.91
C GLU A 58 -9.66 -9.58 3.45
N LYS A 59 -10.79 -10.29 3.38
CA LYS A 59 -10.87 -11.65 2.83
C LYS A 59 -10.42 -11.68 1.36
N GLN A 60 -10.88 -10.72 0.54
CA GLN A 60 -10.50 -10.62 -0.87
C GLN A 60 -9.02 -10.29 -1.06
N ARG A 61 -8.48 -9.35 -0.27
CA ARG A 61 -7.05 -9.01 -0.25
C ARG A 61 -6.18 -10.20 0.15
N SER A 62 -6.53 -10.86 1.26
CA SER A 62 -5.84 -12.04 1.76
C SER A 62 -5.84 -13.17 0.72
N ALA A 63 -6.96 -13.40 0.03
CA ALA A 63 -7.04 -14.41 -1.03
C ALA A 63 -6.09 -14.11 -2.20
N LEU A 64 -6.02 -12.85 -2.65
CA LEU A 64 -5.10 -12.46 -3.71
C LEU A 64 -3.63 -12.59 -3.28
N LEU A 65 -3.27 -12.09 -2.09
CA LEU A 65 -1.92 -12.17 -1.56
C LEU A 65 -1.45 -13.62 -1.39
N ARG A 66 -2.36 -14.52 -0.96
CA ARG A 66 -2.08 -15.96 -0.89
C ARG A 66 -1.68 -16.52 -2.26
N LEU A 67 -2.41 -16.18 -3.33
CA LEU A 67 -2.09 -16.63 -4.68
C LEU A 67 -0.79 -16.01 -5.20
N VAL A 68 -0.52 -14.74 -4.89
CA VAL A 68 0.75 -14.08 -5.25
C VAL A 68 1.92 -14.82 -4.60
N ASN A 69 1.83 -15.08 -3.30
CA ASN A 69 2.87 -15.80 -2.56
C ASN A 69 3.08 -17.22 -3.10
N GLN A 70 2.00 -17.90 -3.49
CA GLN A 70 2.09 -19.19 -4.16
C GLN A 70 2.85 -19.09 -5.48
N VAL A 71 2.54 -18.11 -6.33
CA VAL A 71 3.26 -17.91 -7.61
C VAL A 71 4.75 -17.63 -7.35
N VAL A 72 5.07 -16.78 -6.38
CA VAL A 72 6.47 -16.47 -6.02
C VAL A 72 7.20 -17.73 -5.58
N LYS A 73 6.58 -18.54 -4.70
CA LYS A 73 7.15 -19.80 -4.22
C LYS A 73 7.37 -20.79 -5.38
N ASP A 74 6.37 -20.99 -6.22
CA ASP A 74 6.41 -21.92 -7.35
C ASP A 74 7.44 -21.52 -8.42
N LYS A 75 7.79 -20.23 -8.50
CA LYS A 75 8.81 -19.68 -9.41
C LYS A 75 10.19 -19.51 -8.74
N GLY A 76 10.38 -20.08 -7.56
CA GLY A 76 11.67 -20.05 -6.85
C GLY A 76 12.08 -18.63 -6.41
N GLY A 77 11.10 -17.80 -6.07
CA GLY A 77 11.33 -16.41 -5.63
C GLY A 77 11.64 -15.43 -6.77
N LYS A 78 11.71 -15.89 -8.01
CA LYS A 78 12.09 -15.06 -9.16
C LYS A 78 10.87 -14.35 -9.75
N ALA A 79 11.00 -13.04 -9.95
CA ALA A 79 10.04 -12.27 -10.72
C ALA A 79 10.05 -12.71 -12.19
N TYR A 80 8.95 -12.44 -12.90
CA TYR A 80 8.90 -12.61 -14.35
C TYR A 80 9.95 -11.71 -15.01
N THR A 81 10.69 -12.24 -15.98
CA THR A 81 11.71 -11.51 -16.73
C THR A 81 11.71 -11.94 -18.19
N ASN A 82 12.20 -11.07 -19.07
CA ASN A 82 12.43 -11.33 -20.49
C ASN A 82 13.60 -10.45 -20.97
N GLU A 83 13.95 -10.54 -22.25
CA GLU A 83 15.07 -9.77 -22.83
C GLU A 83 14.89 -8.24 -22.73
N ILE A 84 13.64 -7.77 -22.74
CA ILE A 84 13.34 -6.34 -22.55
C ILE A 84 13.64 -5.93 -21.11
N TYR A 85 13.16 -6.69 -20.13
CA TYR A 85 13.43 -6.41 -18.70
C TYR A 85 14.92 -6.44 -18.39
N LYS A 86 15.68 -7.39 -18.94
CA LYS A 86 17.13 -7.46 -18.76
C LYS A 86 17.84 -6.22 -19.31
N LYS A 87 17.53 -5.82 -20.55
CA LYS A 87 18.10 -4.61 -21.16
C LYS A 87 17.80 -3.35 -20.37
N VAL A 88 16.55 -3.21 -19.89
CA VAL A 88 16.17 -2.07 -19.04
C VAL A 88 16.96 -2.09 -17.73
N GLN A 89 17.13 -3.25 -17.11
CA GLN A 89 17.90 -3.36 -15.87
C GLN A 89 19.39 -3.01 -16.08
N GLU A 90 20.01 -3.53 -17.15
CA GLU A 90 21.41 -3.22 -17.50
C GLU A 90 21.63 -1.71 -17.75
N GLU A 91 20.68 -1.06 -18.42
CA GLU A 91 20.75 0.39 -18.69
C GLU A 91 20.60 1.21 -17.40
N LEU A 92 19.70 0.81 -16.50
CA LEU A 92 19.55 1.43 -15.17
C LEU A 92 20.81 1.27 -14.32
N GLU A 93 21.47 0.10 -14.37
CA GLU A 93 22.71 -0.17 -13.64
C GLU A 93 23.88 0.69 -14.16
N LYS A 94 24.01 0.86 -15.49
CA LYS A 94 25.00 1.77 -16.10
C LYS A 94 24.82 3.22 -15.65
N GLN A 95 23.58 3.72 -15.69
CA GLN A 95 23.25 5.09 -15.26
C GLN A 95 23.47 5.33 -13.76
N GLN A 96 23.44 4.28 -12.93
CA GLN A 96 23.74 4.36 -11.51
C GLN A 96 25.24 4.26 -11.21
N GLY A 97 25.99 3.48 -11.99
CA GLY A 97 27.46 3.40 -11.92
C GLY A 97 28.16 4.73 -12.21
N ASP A 98 27.56 5.58 -13.05
CA ASP A 98 28.09 6.91 -13.40
C ASP A 98 27.76 8.01 -12.39
N LYS A 99 26.90 7.75 -11.41
CA LYS A 99 26.63 8.69 -10.31
C LYS A 99 27.70 8.51 -9.22
N LYS A 100 28.76 9.34 -9.29
CA LYS A 100 29.63 9.62 -8.13
C LYS A 100 28.76 9.79 -6.89
N PRO A 101 29.18 9.31 -5.71
CA PRO A 101 28.37 9.45 -4.50
C PRO A 101 28.04 10.92 -4.31
N ASN A 102 26.75 11.26 -4.40
CA ASN A 102 26.24 12.54 -3.97
C ASN A 102 26.81 12.77 -2.56
N LYS A 103 27.59 13.83 -2.38
CA LYS A 103 28.02 14.26 -1.03
C LYS A 103 26.76 14.28 -0.19
N LYS A 104 26.64 13.38 0.80
CA LYS A 104 25.57 13.44 1.78
C LYS A 104 25.69 14.83 2.42
N VAL A 105 24.76 15.72 2.11
CA VAL A 105 24.64 16.99 2.82
C VAL A 105 24.29 16.58 4.25
N ASP A 106 25.16 16.91 5.20
CA ASP A 106 24.89 16.62 6.61
C ASP A 106 23.77 17.55 7.07
N LEU A 107 22.56 16.99 7.22
CA LEU A 107 21.35 17.73 7.58
C LEU A 107 21.24 17.99 9.09
N LYS A 108 22.12 17.39 9.91
CA LYS A 108 22.13 17.55 11.37
C LYS A 108 22.14 19.01 11.85
N PRO A 109 22.91 19.93 11.26
CA PRO A 109 22.91 21.33 11.69
C PRO A 109 21.55 22.01 11.49
N MET A 110 20.87 21.70 10.38
CA MET A 110 19.56 22.28 10.05
C MET A 110 18.45 21.71 10.95
N GLU A 111 18.50 20.42 11.30
CA GLU A 111 17.55 19.80 12.22
C GLU A 111 17.65 20.39 13.64
N GLU A 112 18.86 20.61 14.15
CA GLU A 112 19.06 21.20 15.47
C GLU A 112 18.63 22.67 15.52
N GLU A 113 18.81 23.42 14.42
CA GLU A 113 18.30 24.80 14.33
C GLU A 113 16.77 24.85 14.34
N ILE A 114 16.09 23.95 13.62
CA ILE A 114 14.62 23.85 13.62
C ILE A 114 14.10 23.49 15.01
N LYS A 115 14.71 22.50 15.68
CA LYS A 115 14.34 22.13 17.06
C LYS A 115 14.56 23.27 18.04
N ALA A 116 15.66 24.02 17.91
CA ALA A 116 15.94 25.17 18.77
C ALA A 116 14.88 26.26 18.62
N LYS A 117 14.49 26.59 17.38
CA LYS A 117 13.43 27.57 17.10
C LYS A 117 12.09 27.12 17.68
N LEU A 118 11.70 25.86 17.48
CA LEU A 118 10.45 25.32 18.01
C LEU A 118 10.41 25.35 19.56
N ARG A 119 11.52 25.00 20.23
CA ARG A 119 11.63 25.10 21.69
C ARG A 119 11.52 26.54 22.18
N GLN A 120 12.13 27.49 21.46
CA GLN A 120 12.07 28.89 21.81
C GLN A 120 10.65 29.46 21.65
N GLU A 121 9.95 29.09 20.57
CA GLU A 121 8.55 29.47 20.35
C GLU A 121 7.65 28.94 21.48
N PHE A 122 7.77 27.65 21.80
CA PHE A 122 6.99 27.05 22.89
C PHE A 122 7.27 27.72 24.25
N ARG A 123 8.54 28.06 24.53
CA ARG A 123 8.91 28.80 25.75
C ARG A 123 8.32 30.21 25.75
N ASN A 124 8.30 30.89 24.61
CA ASN A 124 7.70 32.21 24.48
C ASN A 124 6.18 32.17 24.68
N GLU A 125 5.51 31.12 24.20
CA GLU A 125 4.08 30.90 24.44
C GLU A 125 3.77 30.66 25.92
N LEU A 126 4.55 29.82 26.61
CA LEU A 126 4.42 29.61 28.05
C LEU A 126 4.60 30.92 28.83
N LEU A 127 5.59 31.74 28.46
CA LEU A 127 5.82 33.05 29.08
C LEU A 127 4.70 34.06 28.80
N LYS A 128 4.02 33.97 27.65
CA LYS A 128 2.84 34.78 27.32
C LYS A 128 1.62 34.30 28.12
N ALA A 129 1.46 32.99 28.29
CA ALA A 129 0.39 32.41 29.11
C ALA A 129 0.55 32.78 30.59
N ASN A 130 1.78 32.72 31.11
CA ASN A 130 2.06 33.09 32.51
C ASN A 130 1.84 34.58 32.77
N ARG A 131 2.25 35.46 31.84
CA ARG A 131 1.97 36.91 31.94
C ARG A 131 0.48 37.26 31.83
N LYS A 132 -0.32 36.47 31.12
CA LYS A 132 -1.78 36.62 31.09
C LYS A 132 -2.46 36.09 32.36
N GLY A 133 -1.80 35.20 33.11
CA GLY A 133 -2.26 34.70 34.41
C GLY A 133 -1.90 35.59 35.61
N GLU A 134 -0.87 36.44 35.50
CA GLU A 134 -0.43 37.35 36.57
C GLU A 134 -1.23 38.67 36.65
N VAL A 135 -2.15 38.94 35.72
CA VAL A 135 -3.05 40.12 35.77
C VAL A 135 -4.40 39.75 36.39
N ALA A 136 -4.38 39.12 37.56
CA ALA A 136 -5.59 38.88 38.36
C ALA A 136 -5.25 38.75 39.85
N CYS A 137 -4.38 39.62 40.39
CA CYS A 137 -4.30 39.81 41.84
C CYS A 137 -3.64 41.14 42.19
N CYS A 138 -4.29 42.26 41.89
CA CYS A 138 -4.18 43.48 42.69
C CYS A 138 -5.31 44.45 42.35
N SER A 139 -5.92 45.04 43.38
CA SER A 139 -7.04 45.99 43.37
C SER A 139 -8.40 45.29 43.16
N ILE A 140 -9.24 45.16 44.19
CA ILE A 140 -9.96 46.28 44.81
C ILE A 140 -10.14 46.05 46.32
N LEU A 141 -10.00 47.18 47.04
CA LEU A 141 -10.26 47.46 48.45
C LEU A 141 -11.58 46.90 48.99
#